data_AF-A0A2A2HR56-F1
#
_entry.id   AF-A0A2A2HR56-F1
#
_cell.length_a   1.000
_cell.length_b   1.000
_cell.length_c   1.000
_cell.angle_alpha   90.00
_cell.angle_beta   90.00
_cell.angle_gamma   90.00
#
_symmetry.space_group_name_H-M   'P 1'
#
loop_
_entity.id
_entity.type
_entity.pdbx_description
1 polymer ?
#
loop_
_entity_poly.entity_id
_entity_poly.type
_entity_poly.pdbx_seq_one_letter_code
_entity_poly.pdbx_strand_id
1 'polypeptide(L)'
;MKKSLDFGTESIWFGFYNATIIIEILKYFNSHFFLMLLTKTKIGSSKINGIGLFANQFIPKGTIIWKFHSGFDIKIDKNELAKLPETTKECFLKYAYLNPDTNKYILCLDDARFFNHSDDPNCIDETPEEENEGITFAARDIQQGEELTSDYRKYDADYDYKMSIP
;
A
#
# COMPACT_ATOMS: atom_id res chain seq x y z
N MET A 1 14.69 -39.41 -9.31
CA MET A 1 14.91 -39.35 -7.84
C MET A 1 14.12 -38.19 -7.29
N LYS A 2 13.06 -38.45 -6.53
CA LYS A 2 12.29 -37.41 -5.83
C LYS A 2 13.09 -36.99 -4.60
N LYS A 3 13.44 -35.72 -4.46
CA LYS A 3 13.84 -35.14 -3.17
C LYS A 3 12.60 -34.45 -2.61
N SER A 4 12.02 -35.02 -1.56
CA SER A 4 10.99 -34.36 -0.75
C SER A 4 11.68 -33.52 0.31
N LEU A 5 11.31 -32.24 0.41
CA LEU A 5 11.50 -31.45 1.61
C LEU A 5 10.17 -31.46 2.34
N ASP A 6 10.19 -32.02 3.55
CA ASP A 6 9.04 -32.18 4.42
C ASP A 6 8.87 -30.90 5.25
N PHE A 7 7.80 -30.15 4.97
CA PHE A 7 7.32 -29.07 5.82
C PHE A 7 5.90 -29.45 6.20
N GLY A 8 5.70 -29.70 7.49
CA GLY A 8 4.50 -30.31 8.06
C GLY A 8 3.17 -29.80 7.48
N THR A 9 2.35 -30.76 7.07
CA THR A 9 0.90 -30.71 6.87
C THR A 9 0.34 -29.46 6.17
N GLU A 10 0.55 -29.36 4.85
CA GLU A 10 -0.52 -29.39 3.83
C GLU A 10 0.10 -29.36 2.42
N SER A 11 -0.07 -30.45 1.68
CA SER A 11 0.53 -30.64 0.36
C SER A 11 -0.23 -29.83 -0.70
N ILE A 12 0.22 -28.62 -0.99
CA ILE A 12 -0.30 -27.83 -2.12
C ILE A 12 0.33 -28.39 -3.41
N TRP A 13 -0.48 -29.04 -4.25
CA TRP A 13 -0.07 -29.53 -5.56
C TRP A 13 0.06 -28.37 -6.55
N PHE A 14 1.28 -27.86 -6.75
CA PHE A 14 1.56 -26.97 -7.89
C PHE A 14 1.61 -27.80 -9.17
N GLY A 15 0.50 -27.81 -9.91
CA GLY A 15 0.46 -28.24 -11.29
C GLY A 15 1.46 -27.44 -12.13
N PHE A 16 2.21 -28.14 -12.98
CA PHE A 16 3.26 -27.71 -13.90
C PHE A 16 3.32 -26.21 -14.23
N TYR A 17 4.03 -25.44 -13.41
CA TYR A 17 4.72 -24.24 -13.89
C TYR A 17 6.13 -24.64 -14.31
N ASN A 18 6.57 -24.16 -15.47
CA ASN A 18 7.93 -24.36 -15.97
C ASN A 18 8.91 -23.92 -14.88
N ALA A 19 9.90 -24.74 -14.50
CA ALA A 19 10.81 -24.44 -13.38
C ALA A 19 11.49 -23.06 -13.53
N THR A 20 11.67 -22.61 -14.77
CA THR A 20 12.14 -21.27 -15.13
C THR A 20 11.22 -20.17 -14.61
N ILE A 21 9.90 -20.28 -14.77
CA ILE A 21 8.91 -19.29 -14.29
C ILE A 21 8.92 -19.22 -12.77
N ILE A 22 8.95 -20.36 -12.08
CA ILE A 22 9.04 -20.38 -10.61
C ILE A 22 10.36 -19.74 -10.15
N ILE A 23 11.48 -20.02 -10.83
CA ILE A 23 12.77 -19.42 -10.51
C ILE A 23 12.77 -17.91 -10.79
N GLU A 24 12.14 -17.43 -11.86
CA GLU A 24 12.02 -16.00 -12.13
C GLU A 24 11.12 -15.30 -11.11
N ILE A 25 10.00 -15.92 -10.74
CA ILE A 25 9.11 -15.44 -9.67
C ILE A 25 9.88 -15.38 -8.34
N LEU A 26 10.62 -16.43 -7.96
CA LEU A 26 11.41 -16.45 -6.73
C LEU A 26 12.61 -15.50 -6.78
N LYS A 27 13.23 -15.30 -7.94
CA LYS A 27 14.28 -14.29 -8.14
C LYS A 27 13.71 -12.89 -8.03
N TYR A 28 12.52 -12.64 -8.58
CA TYR A 28 11.78 -11.40 -8.43
C TYR A 28 11.46 -11.18 -6.95
N PHE A 29 10.87 -12.14 -6.23
CA PHE A 29 10.62 -12.02 -4.79
C PHE A 29 11.89 -11.87 -3.93
N ASN A 30 13.03 -12.47 -4.31
CA ASN A 30 14.28 -12.34 -3.55
C ASN A 30 15.06 -11.06 -3.89
N SER A 31 15.01 -10.59 -5.14
CA SER A 31 15.62 -9.30 -5.54
C SER A 31 14.72 -8.11 -5.17
N HIS A 32 13.43 -8.37 -5.01
CA HIS A 32 12.38 -7.47 -4.55
C HIS A 32 11.81 -7.97 -3.24
N PHE A 33 12.66 -8.41 -2.30
CA PHE A 33 12.30 -8.55 -0.89
C PHE A 33 12.11 -7.14 -0.31
N PHE A 34 11.27 -6.35 -0.97
CA PHE A 34 10.81 -5.07 -0.52
C PHE A 34 9.90 -5.38 0.65
N LEU A 35 10.27 -4.80 1.78
CA LEU A 35 9.31 -4.57 2.85
C LEU A 35 8.00 -4.07 2.20
N MET A 36 6.86 -4.62 2.64
CA MET A 36 5.57 -3.96 2.47
C MET A 36 5.74 -2.60 3.18
N LEU A 37 5.70 -1.49 2.43
CA LEU A 37 6.37 -0.20 2.69
C LEU A 37 7.90 -0.22 2.62
N LEU A 38 8.54 0.84 2.11
CA LEU A 38 10.00 0.96 1.96
C LEU A 38 10.75 1.18 3.29
N THR A 39 10.02 1.24 4.40
CA THR A 39 10.56 1.38 5.77
C THR A 39 9.90 0.36 6.69
N LYS A 40 10.55 0.03 7.83
CA LYS A 40 9.94 -0.88 8.81
C LYS A 40 8.79 -0.18 9.51
N THR A 41 7.59 -0.71 9.33
CA THR A 41 6.38 -0.23 9.97
C THR A 41 5.66 -1.36 10.71
N LYS A 42 4.58 -1.01 11.42
CA LYS A 42 3.63 -1.95 12.01
C LYS A 42 2.25 -1.29 12.07
N ILE A 43 1.21 -2.08 12.00
CA ILE A 43 -0.16 -1.60 12.24
C ILE A 43 -0.51 -1.69 13.73
N GLY A 44 -1.41 -0.83 14.18
CA GLY A 44 -1.89 -0.81 15.56
C GLY A 44 -3.18 0.00 15.72
N SER A 45 -3.72 0.08 16.93
CA SER A 45 -4.84 1.00 17.20
C SER A 45 -4.38 2.44 17.05
N SER A 46 -5.04 3.20 16.18
CA SER A 46 -4.82 4.64 16.03
C SER A 46 -5.52 5.42 17.14
N LYS A 47 -4.99 6.60 17.46
CA LYS A 47 -5.69 7.60 18.28
C LYS A 47 -6.58 8.52 17.43
N ILE A 48 -6.43 8.48 16.11
CA ILE A 48 -7.18 9.27 15.13
C ILE A 48 -8.40 8.48 14.69
N ASN A 49 -8.21 7.34 14.03
CA ASN A 49 -9.29 6.50 13.55
C ASN A 49 -8.84 5.03 13.41
N GLY A 50 -9.57 4.11 14.03
CA GLY A 50 -9.46 2.67 13.79
C GLY A 50 -8.03 2.12 13.85
N ILE A 51 -7.51 1.70 12.69
CA ILE A 51 -6.17 1.14 12.53
C ILE A 51 -5.26 2.25 11.99
N GLY A 52 -4.11 2.43 12.63
CA GLY A 52 -3.06 3.33 12.17
C GLY A 52 -1.80 2.57 11.77
N LEU A 53 -0.98 3.23 10.95
CA LEU A 53 0.34 2.77 10.56
C LEU A 53 1.41 3.46 11.42
N PHE A 54 2.33 2.71 11.99
CA PHE A 54 3.34 3.24 12.91
C PHE A 54 4.75 2.93 12.46
N ALA A 55 5.66 3.89 12.65
CA ALA A 55 7.08 3.66 12.44
C ALA A 55 7.60 2.57 13.39
N ASN A 56 8.27 1.55 12.87
CA ASN A 56 8.92 0.50 13.66
C ASN A 56 10.46 0.67 13.66
N GLN A 57 10.93 1.84 13.26
CA GLN A 57 12.31 2.31 13.33
C GLN A 57 12.33 3.84 13.26
N PHE A 58 13.47 4.47 13.53
CA PHE A 58 13.70 5.87 13.18
C PHE A 58 13.70 6.04 11.65
N ILE A 59 13.00 7.05 11.14
CA ILE A 59 12.91 7.38 9.72
C ILE A 59 13.39 8.84 9.55
N PRO A 60 14.55 9.06 8.91
CA PRO A 60 15.04 10.42 8.62
C PRO A 60 14.11 11.19 7.68
N LYS A 61 14.06 12.51 7.83
CA LYS A 61 13.39 13.43 6.89
C LYS A 61 13.81 13.13 5.44
N GLY A 62 12.84 13.15 4.53
CA GLY A 62 13.04 12.93 3.09
C GLY A 62 13.16 11.46 2.70
N THR A 63 13.11 10.52 3.65
CA THR A 63 13.08 9.09 3.34
C THR A 63 11.78 8.73 2.63
N ILE A 64 11.87 7.95 1.54
CA ILE A 64 10.70 7.40 0.86
C ILE A 64 10.12 6.29 1.75
N ILE A 65 8.86 6.43 2.14
CA ILE A 65 8.13 5.48 2.98
C ILE A 65 7.30 4.54 2.12
N TRP A 66 6.62 5.09 1.11
CA TRP A 66 5.78 4.33 0.19
C TRP A 66 5.96 4.85 -1.24
N LYS A 67 5.78 3.97 -2.21
CA LYS A 67 5.75 4.30 -3.63
C LYS A 67 4.83 3.33 -4.34
N PHE A 68 3.99 3.84 -5.24
CA PHE A 68 3.15 3.01 -6.08
C PHE A 68 3.95 1.93 -6.81
N HIS A 69 3.50 0.68 -6.72
CA HIS A 69 4.15 -0.45 -7.37
C HIS A 69 3.23 -1.07 -8.43
N SER A 70 3.52 -0.76 -9.70
CA SER A 70 2.78 -1.32 -10.84
C SER A 70 2.80 -2.85 -10.83
N GLY A 71 1.63 -3.47 -10.96
CA GLY A 71 1.46 -4.92 -10.93
C GLY A 71 1.34 -5.53 -9.53
N PHE A 72 1.53 -4.72 -8.47
CA PHE A 72 1.19 -5.08 -7.10
C PHE A 72 -0.02 -4.28 -6.64
N ASP A 73 0.05 -2.95 -6.67
CA ASP A 73 -1.07 -2.09 -6.33
C ASP A 73 -2.14 -2.12 -7.43
N ILE A 74 -3.41 -1.96 -7.02
CA ILE A 74 -4.52 -1.96 -7.95
C ILE A 74 -4.77 -0.53 -8.42
N LYS A 75 -4.79 -0.35 -9.74
CA LYS A 75 -5.13 0.91 -10.42
C LYS A 75 -6.26 0.66 -11.41
N ILE A 76 -7.44 1.22 -11.16
CA ILE A 76 -8.63 1.03 -12.00
C ILE A 76 -9.33 2.37 -12.28
N ASP A 77 -10.08 2.47 -13.38
CA ASP A 77 -11.00 3.61 -13.56
C ASP A 77 -12.38 3.41 -12.95
N LYS A 78 -13.17 4.48 -12.99
CA LYS A 78 -14.55 4.53 -12.54
C LYS A 78 -15.45 3.50 -13.24
N ASN A 79 -15.19 3.16 -14.51
CA ASN A 79 -15.99 2.17 -15.23
C ASN A 79 -15.66 0.75 -14.79
N GLU A 80 -14.39 0.48 -14.47
CA GLU A 80 -13.97 -0.78 -13.88
C GLU A 80 -14.52 -0.95 -12.46
N LEU A 81 -14.45 0.09 -11.63
CA LEU A 81 -15.07 0.09 -10.29
C LEU A 81 -16.59 -0.14 -10.38
N ALA A 82 -17.27 0.48 -11.33
CA ALA A 82 -18.72 0.35 -11.52
C ALA A 82 -19.17 -1.10 -11.82
N LYS A 83 -18.29 -1.93 -12.37
CA LYS A 83 -18.56 -3.35 -12.68
C LYS A 83 -18.45 -4.25 -11.46
N LEU A 84 -17.85 -3.80 -10.36
CA LEU A 84 -17.71 -4.60 -9.15
C LEU A 84 -19.08 -4.76 -8.45
N PRO A 85 -19.31 -5.87 -7.72
CA PRO A 85 -20.44 -5.98 -6.80
C PRO A 85 -20.41 -4.87 -5.74
N GLU A 86 -21.56 -4.45 -5.24
CA GLU A 86 -21.65 -3.29 -4.33
C GLU A 86 -20.83 -3.50 -3.04
N THR A 87 -20.91 -4.68 -2.44
CA THR A 87 -20.10 -5.04 -1.26
C THR A 87 -18.60 -4.99 -1.53
N THR A 88 -18.18 -5.29 -2.77
CA THR A 88 -16.77 -5.17 -3.19
C THR A 88 -16.38 -3.71 -3.37
N LYS A 89 -17.26 -2.87 -3.93
CA LYS A 89 -17.01 -1.42 -4.07
C LYS A 89 -16.83 -0.76 -2.71
N GLU A 90 -17.71 -1.06 -1.75
CA GLU A 90 -17.63 -0.50 -0.39
C GLU A 90 -16.28 -0.83 0.26
N CYS A 91 -15.88 -2.10 0.23
CA CYS A 91 -14.57 -2.52 0.74
C CYS A 91 -13.39 -1.87 -0.01
N PHE A 92 -13.50 -1.72 -1.32
CA PHE A 92 -12.48 -1.10 -2.15
C PHE A 92 -12.33 0.40 -1.83
N LEU A 93 -13.43 1.15 -1.86
CA LEU A 93 -13.47 2.60 -1.62
C LEU A 93 -13.06 2.98 -0.20
N LYS A 94 -13.23 2.08 0.77
CA LYS A 94 -12.71 2.28 2.13
C LYS A 94 -11.20 2.51 2.17
N TYR A 95 -10.45 1.84 1.31
CA TYR A 95 -8.98 1.85 1.33
C TYR A 95 -8.35 2.51 0.10
N ALA A 96 -9.08 2.61 -1.01
CA ALA A 96 -8.58 3.20 -2.25
C ALA A 96 -8.75 4.71 -2.27
N TYR A 97 -7.78 5.47 -2.77
CA TYR A 97 -7.91 6.91 -3.02
C TYR A 97 -8.13 7.20 -4.50
N LEU A 98 -8.76 8.33 -4.82
CA LEU A 98 -8.91 8.80 -6.20
C LEU A 98 -7.79 9.79 -6.54
N ASN A 99 -6.82 9.38 -7.37
CA ASN A 99 -5.76 10.27 -7.81
C ASN A 99 -6.36 11.39 -8.70
N PRO A 100 -6.21 12.68 -8.35
CA PRO A 100 -6.79 13.79 -9.12
C PRO A 100 -6.16 13.99 -10.49
N ASP A 101 -4.88 13.63 -10.66
CA ASP A 101 -4.13 13.85 -11.90
C ASP A 101 -4.47 12.79 -12.95
N THR A 102 -4.58 11.52 -12.53
CA THR A 102 -4.88 10.40 -13.42
C THR A 102 -6.36 10.05 -13.50
N ASN A 103 -7.18 10.54 -12.55
CA ASN A 103 -8.59 10.18 -12.36
C ASN A 103 -8.81 8.65 -12.30
N LYS A 104 -7.86 7.95 -11.69
CA LYS A 104 -7.89 6.51 -11.42
C LYS A 104 -7.96 6.27 -9.91
N TYR A 105 -8.68 5.24 -9.51
CA TYR A 105 -8.65 4.75 -8.14
C TYR A 105 -7.43 3.88 -7.92
N ILE A 106 -6.74 4.14 -6.81
CA ILE A 106 -5.54 3.43 -6.39
C ILE A 106 -5.81 2.74 -5.05
N LEU A 107 -5.67 1.42 -5.00
CA LEU A 107 -5.69 0.65 -3.77
C LEU A 107 -4.28 0.11 -3.49
N CYS A 108 -3.67 0.63 -2.44
CA CYS A 108 -2.42 0.10 -1.88
C CYS A 108 -2.70 -1.30 -1.31
N LEU A 109 -2.00 -2.32 -1.82
CA LEU A 109 -2.18 -3.69 -1.31
C LEU A 109 -1.33 -3.99 -0.07
N ASP A 110 -0.35 -3.13 0.22
CA ASP A 110 0.40 -3.16 1.47
C ASP A 110 -0.28 -2.36 2.60
N ASP A 111 0.44 -2.17 3.70
CA ASP A 111 -0.09 -1.49 4.88
C ASP A 111 -0.17 0.04 4.72
N ALA A 112 0.22 0.61 3.57
CA ALA A 112 0.03 2.04 3.30
C ALA A 112 -1.46 2.46 3.30
N ARG A 113 -2.38 1.52 3.06
CA ARG A 113 -3.82 1.78 3.22
C ARG A 113 -4.26 2.16 4.65
N PHE A 114 -3.36 2.08 5.63
CA PHE A 114 -3.60 2.45 7.03
C PHE A 114 -2.93 3.78 7.45
N PHE A 115 -2.38 4.55 6.51
CA PHE A 115 -2.08 5.96 6.75
C PHE A 115 -3.37 6.67 7.12
N ASN A 116 -3.43 7.33 8.28
CA ASN A 116 -4.57 8.17 8.64
C ASN A 116 -4.36 9.62 8.18
N HIS A 117 -5.48 10.33 8.01
CA HIS A 117 -5.45 11.77 7.76
C HIS A 117 -5.01 12.56 9.00
N SER A 118 -4.18 13.59 8.81
CA SER A 118 -3.88 14.61 9.82
C SER A 118 -3.85 16.00 9.18
N ASP A 119 -4.25 17.02 9.93
CA ASP A 119 -4.08 18.43 9.56
C ASP A 119 -2.61 18.91 9.69
N ASP A 120 -1.83 18.21 10.52
CA ASP A 120 -0.39 18.40 10.70
C ASP A 120 0.30 17.04 10.48
N PRO A 121 0.40 16.57 9.22
CA PRO A 121 0.95 15.26 8.92
C PRO A 121 2.47 15.25 9.07
N ASN A 122 3.03 14.09 9.44
CA ASN A 122 4.47 13.85 9.43
C ASN A 122 4.99 13.24 8.12
N CYS A 123 4.10 12.97 7.16
CA CYS A 123 4.42 12.54 5.80
C CYS A 123 3.91 13.54 4.76
N ILE A 124 4.54 13.53 3.59
CA ILE A 124 4.15 14.33 2.43
C ILE A 124 4.00 13.40 1.22
N ASP A 125 2.91 13.59 0.48
CA ASP A 125 2.55 12.79 -0.69
C ASP A 125 2.72 13.64 -1.95
N GLU A 126 3.48 13.09 -2.90
CA GLU A 126 3.78 13.74 -4.18
C GLU A 126 3.50 12.77 -5.34
N THR A 127 3.10 13.30 -6.49
CA THR A 127 2.89 12.51 -7.72
C THR A 127 3.87 13.00 -8.79
N PRO A 128 5.09 12.45 -8.88
CA PRO A 128 6.04 12.87 -9.90
C PRO A 128 5.54 12.54 -11.31
N GLU A 129 5.74 13.45 -12.26
CA GLU A 129 5.30 13.27 -13.66
C GLU A 129 5.82 11.97 -14.28
N GLU A 130 7.05 11.57 -13.96
CA GLU A 130 7.70 10.37 -14.49
C GLU A 130 7.07 9.07 -13.96
N GLU A 131 6.54 9.10 -12.74
CA GLU A 131 6.06 7.92 -12.01
C GLU A 131 4.55 7.72 -12.18
N ASN A 132 3.83 8.74 -12.66
CA ASN A 132 2.38 8.80 -12.87
C ASN A 132 1.50 8.50 -11.64
N GLU A 133 2.07 8.16 -10.49
CA GLU A 133 1.35 7.80 -9.26
C GLU A 133 2.15 8.21 -8.00
N GLY A 134 1.49 8.12 -6.84
CA GLY A 134 1.97 8.70 -5.59
C GLY A 134 3.26 8.09 -5.02
N ILE A 135 4.06 8.95 -4.40
CA ILE A 135 5.18 8.64 -3.52
C ILE A 135 4.96 9.37 -2.20
N THR A 136 5.15 8.65 -1.10
CA THR A 136 5.07 9.22 0.25
C THR A 136 6.46 9.35 0.85
N PHE A 137 6.80 10.55 1.33
CA PHE A 137 8.07 10.86 1.98
C PHE A 137 7.86 11.25 3.45
N ALA A 138 8.88 11.04 4.28
CA ALA A 138 8.94 11.61 5.62
C ALA A 138 9.11 13.15 5.54
N ALA A 139 8.13 13.92 6.02
CA ALA A 139 8.19 15.40 5.97
C ALA A 139 9.18 15.99 7.01
N ARG A 140 9.45 15.22 8.05
CA ARG A 140 10.43 15.49 9.12
C ARG A 140 11.07 14.18 9.57
N ASP A 141 12.01 14.26 10.52
CA ASP A 141 12.46 13.09 11.24
C ASP A 141 11.30 12.48 12.03
N ILE A 142 11.14 11.15 11.94
CA ILE A 142 10.08 10.38 12.60
C ILE A 142 10.72 9.34 13.52
N GLN A 143 10.36 9.38 14.79
CA GLN A 143 10.82 8.46 15.81
C GLN A 143 10.06 7.14 15.73
N GLN A 144 10.73 6.06 16.16
CA GLN A 144 10.07 4.76 16.28
C GLN A 144 8.85 4.87 17.22
N GLY A 145 7.72 4.35 16.77
CA GLY A 145 6.44 4.35 17.49
C GLY A 145 5.52 5.53 17.17
N GLU A 146 5.98 6.53 16.43
CA GLU A 146 5.09 7.58 15.91
C GLU A 146 4.13 7.01 14.85
N GLU A 147 2.88 7.49 14.85
CA GLU A 147 1.91 7.18 13.79
C GLU A 147 2.28 7.97 12.53
N LEU A 148 2.32 7.28 11.40
CA LEU A 148 2.55 7.85 10.08
C LEU A 148 1.22 8.36 9.54
N THR A 149 1.17 9.65 9.19
CA THR A 149 -0.06 10.35 8.81
C THR A 149 0.17 11.23 7.59
N SER A 150 -0.87 11.38 6.79
CA SER A 150 -0.84 12.10 5.52
C SER A 150 -1.94 13.16 5.44
N ASP A 151 -1.81 14.11 4.52
CA ASP A 151 -2.88 15.03 4.17
C ASP A 151 -3.63 14.52 2.94
N TYR A 152 -4.74 13.80 3.16
CA TYR A 152 -5.57 13.24 2.09
C TYR A 152 -6.04 14.29 1.07
N ARG A 153 -6.20 15.55 1.48
CA ARG A 153 -6.63 16.65 0.59
C ARG A 153 -5.65 16.87 -0.56
N LYS A 154 -4.42 16.37 -0.45
CA LYS A 154 -3.36 16.52 -1.45
C LYS A 154 -3.45 15.51 -2.58
N TYR A 155 -4.01 14.33 -2.36
CA TYR A 155 -3.93 13.22 -3.31
C TYR A 155 -5.24 12.44 -3.51
N ASP A 156 -6.26 12.69 -2.70
CA ASP A 156 -7.54 12.00 -2.79
C ASP A 156 -8.65 12.97 -3.19
N ALA A 157 -9.07 12.91 -4.46
CA ALA A 157 -10.17 13.72 -4.97
C ALA A 157 -11.52 13.37 -4.31
N ASP A 158 -11.65 12.21 -3.67
CA ASP A 158 -12.84 11.80 -2.91
C ASP A 158 -12.70 12.10 -1.40
N TYR A 159 -11.73 12.94 -1.00
CA TYR A 159 -11.49 13.31 0.40
C TYR A 159 -12.76 13.65 1.19
N ASP A 160 -13.59 14.58 0.68
CA ASP A 160 -14.80 15.04 1.40
C ASP A 160 -15.78 13.89 1.63
N TYR A 161 -15.92 12.99 0.64
CA TYR A 161 -16.75 11.80 0.77
C TYR A 161 -16.17 10.86 1.84
N LYS A 162 -14.86 10.59 1.81
CA LYS A 162 -14.22 9.71 2.79
C LYS A 162 -14.31 10.21 4.22
N MET A 163 -14.11 11.51 4.43
CA MET A 163 -14.21 12.13 5.76
C MET A 163 -15.66 12.20 6.28
N SER A 164 -16.66 11.98 5.41
CA SER A 164 -18.08 11.92 5.81
C SER A 164 -18.51 10.54 6.31
N ILE A 165 -17.69 9.50 6.09
CA ILE A 165 -17.99 8.12 6.51
C ILE A 165 -17.63 7.98 8.01
N PRO A 166 -18.57 7.51 8.87
CA PRO A 166 -18.36 7.36 10.31
C PRO A 166 -17.22 6.43 10.72
#